data_AF-A0A1H8IJC7-F1
#
_entry.id   AF-A0A1H8IJC7-F1
#
_cell.length_a   1.000
_cell.length_b   1.000
_cell.length_c   1.000
_cell.angle_alpha   90.00
_cell.angle_beta   90.00
_cell.angle_gamma   90.00
#
_symmetry.space_group_name_H-M   'P 1'
#
loop_
_entity.id
_entity.type
_entity.pdbx_description
1 polymer ?
#
loop_
_entity_poly.entity_id
_entity_poly.type
_entity_poly.pdbx_seq_one_letter_code
_entity_poly.pdbx_strand_id
1 'polypeptide(L)'
;MKAAFALLVGSALATTTSAAPPAAAAAGCMAGRWAAAADPAPVRDEPVRPVRLQTTHFAFRWAGDVVSNAEAESAGTYLEYVWSQFIGRLGFPEPDCAATAKLKVNIVIDPSFGLTGGVDDDRHIGMWIGPGGLRDRFSLAHELTHALQGATGSFRDTPYAGWLWESHANWMTTQLPEFRDNTHCSVLSVDNPHLYFGSTRVRYCNWQFLEYLKDRYGYPVVNDLWRRAPARGSPAAATADPMAVLMANRGWSIEQLNDAFGEWALHNAGWDYTNPEGSDQGAIYRRSYGEYVPGAVAQPLRVTVLDPIDRERRRYAVPAAWAPQRWGYNLVKLTPDPGARAVTVTFRGIVQSAPSTMRLPGMADEPATVPPPASGWRWGLVAVGADGRSRYSGLRRGAQGHETLAIRPDDRGLFLAVVATPTRFQSIRWDQPYYSLYRYPWMAQFDGALPAGPGALGDGHRHLNGGGWIGQTAKVAATAYVGPCARVLGGVVGDHARIEGHALVIDGQVLGRARVEGLSVIQADTTVKDDARVATTFQPIGAFEHGIVLSGSAQLVGDVEERGVSARAGVYYGLVDSQAVGDAAHGATLTAPVPELTAAPSYRWRR
;
A
#
# COMPACT_ATOMS: atom_id res chain seq x y z
N MET A 1 0.37 23.38 67.00
CA MET A 1 1.48 24.02 66.27
C MET A 1 2.02 23.04 65.25
N LYS A 2 2.21 23.53 64.01
CA LYS A 2 2.89 22.93 62.85
C LYS A 2 2.19 21.77 62.12
N ALA A 3 1.61 22.17 60.98
CA ALA A 3 1.29 21.35 59.83
C ALA A 3 2.55 20.76 59.18
N ALA A 4 2.41 19.63 58.49
CA ALA A 4 3.31 19.24 57.41
C ALA A 4 2.53 18.48 56.34
N PHE A 5 2.52 19.10 55.15
CA PHE A 5 2.05 18.62 53.86
C PHE A 5 2.65 17.25 53.48
N ALA A 6 1.82 16.31 53.03
CA ALA A 6 2.26 15.16 52.25
C ALA A 6 2.24 15.56 50.77
N LEU A 7 3.43 15.70 50.18
CA LEU A 7 3.63 15.91 48.74
C LEU A 7 3.38 14.58 48.01
N LEU A 8 2.38 14.54 47.13
CA LEU A 8 2.27 13.54 46.06
C LEU A 8 3.30 13.88 44.99
N VAL A 9 4.35 13.07 44.89
CA VAL A 9 5.29 13.10 43.75
C VAL A 9 4.76 12.14 42.69
N GLY A 10 4.30 12.70 41.57
CA GLY A 10 3.98 11.97 40.36
C GLY A 10 5.26 11.37 39.76
N SER A 11 5.26 10.05 39.59
CA SER A 11 6.30 9.31 38.89
C SER A 11 6.18 9.55 37.39
N ALA A 12 6.97 10.49 36.87
CA ALA A 12 7.29 10.58 35.46
C ALA A 12 8.12 9.34 35.08
N LEU A 13 7.53 8.43 34.32
CA LEU A 13 8.28 7.37 33.65
C LEU A 13 9.11 8.02 32.53
N ALA A 14 10.40 8.17 32.79
CA ALA A 14 11.38 8.50 31.77
C ALA A 14 11.37 7.38 30.72
N THR A 15 11.00 7.71 29.49
CA THR A 15 11.24 6.88 28.31
C THR A 15 12.75 6.77 28.13
N THR A 16 13.31 5.63 28.55
CA THR A 16 14.68 5.28 28.20
C THR A 16 14.72 4.95 26.71
N THR A 17 15.13 5.93 25.90
CA THR A 17 15.62 5.69 24.56
C THR A 17 16.88 4.83 24.68
N SER A 18 16.76 3.52 24.47
CA SER A 18 17.95 2.70 24.27
C SER A 18 18.60 3.16 22.98
N ALA A 19 19.68 3.93 23.08
CA ALA A 19 20.53 4.20 21.95
C ALA A 19 20.94 2.84 21.36
N ALA A 20 20.58 2.62 20.09
CA ALA A 20 21.07 1.47 19.36
C ALA A 20 22.60 1.49 19.39
N PRO A 21 23.27 0.33 19.48
CA PRO A 21 24.72 0.30 19.30
C PRO A 21 25.06 0.99 17.98
N PRO A 22 26.17 1.76 17.92
CA PRO A 22 26.59 2.39 16.68
C PRO A 22 26.67 1.32 15.59
N ALA A 23 26.02 1.58 14.46
CA ALA A 23 26.17 0.73 13.29
C ALA A 23 27.67 0.60 13.02
N ALA A 24 28.18 -0.64 13.02
CA ALA A 24 29.53 -0.89 12.55
C ALA A 24 29.64 -0.24 11.17
N ALA A 25 30.58 0.70 11.01
CA ALA A 25 30.87 1.29 9.72
C ALA A 25 31.08 0.13 8.74
N ALA A 26 30.29 0.11 7.66
CA ALA A 26 30.46 -0.91 6.63
C ALA A 26 31.93 -0.88 6.20
N ALA A 27 32.64 -2.01 6.33
CA ALA A 27 33.96 -2.14 5.75
C ALA A 27 33.86 -1.74 4.28
N GLY A 28 34.70 -0.78 3.86
CA GLY A 28 34.65 -0.26 2.49
C GLY A 28 34.86 -1.38 1.48
N CYS A 29 34.17 -1.31 0.35
CA CYS A 29 34.35 -2.26 -0.75
C CYS A 29 35.79 -2.23 -1.26
N MET A 30 36.28 -3.39 -1.71
CA MET A 30 37.61 -3.48 -2.29
C MET A 30 37.68 -2.63 -3.55
N ALA A 31 38.65 -1.72 -3.61
CA ALA A 31 38.93 -0.97 -4.83
C ALA A 31 39.29 -1.95 -5.96
N GLY A 32 38.78 -1.69 -7.15
CA GLY A 32 38.90 -2.63 -8.26
C GLY A 32 38.79 -1.96 -9.63
N ARG A 33 39.21 -2.70 -10.66
CA ARG A 33 39.09 -2.28 -12.05
C ARG A 33 37.76 -2.78 -12.61
N TRP A 34 36.97 -1.84 -13.13
CA TRP A 34 35.72 -2.11 -13.81
C TRP A 34 35.98 -2.53 -15.26
N ALA A 35 35.50 -3.70 -15.66
CA ALA A 35 35.54 -4.21 -17.02
C ALA A 35 34.11 -4.44 -17.54
N ALA A 36 33.90 -4.26 -18.84
CA ALA A 36 32.64 -4.64 -19.46
C ALA A 36 32.46 -6.17 -19.34
N ALA A 37 31.28 -6.60 -18.90
CA ALA A 37 30.92 -8.02 -18.90
C ALA A 37 30.79 -8.58 -20.33
N ALA A 38 30.45 -9.85 -20.49
CA ALA A 38 30.04 -10.35 -21.80
C ALA A 38 28.74 -9.66 -22.26
N ASP A 39 28.43 -9.73 -23.55
CA ASP A 39 27.09 -9.36 -24.02
C ASP A 39 26.08 -10.33 -23.37
N PRO A 40 25.14 -9.85 -22.54
CA PRO A 40 24.12 -10.70 -21.93
C PRO A 40 23.36 -11.36 -23.07
N ALA A 41 23.46 -12.68 -23.17
CA ALA A 41 23.22 -13.49 -24.36
C ALA A 41 22.17 -12.91 -25.34
N PRO A 42 22.46 -12.85 -26.65
CA PRO A 42 21.42 -12.56 -27.63
C PRO A 42 20.30 -13.58 -27.44
N VAL A 43 19.04 -13.14 -27.44
CA VAL A 43 17.91 -14.04 -27.69
C VAL A 43 18.29 -14.84 -28.94
N ARG A 44 18.04 -16.17 -28.95
CA ARG A 44 18.39 -17.03 -30.10
C ARG A 44 18.00 -16.30 -31.40
N ASP A 45 18.99 -16.12 -32.28
CA ASP A 45 18.90 -15.45 -33.58
C ASP A 45 19.08 -13.89 -33.61
N GLU A 46 19.48 -13.24 -32.51
CA GLU A 46 19.89 -11.82 -32.53
C GLU A 46 21.41 -11.61 -32.76
N PRO A 47 21.82 -10.56 -33.51
CA PRO A 47 23.22 -10.20 -33.68
C PRO A 47 23.85 -9.69 -32.38
N VAL A 48 25.12 -10.05 -32.14
CA VAL A 48 25.92 -9.56 -31.01
C VAL A 48 25.96 -8.03 -31.01
N ARG A 49 25.68 -7.42 -29.85
CA ARG A 49 25.69 -5.96 -29.68
C ARG A 49 27.06 -5.50 -29.17
N PRO A 50 27.86 -4.81 -30.00
CA PRO A 50 29.18 -4.35 -29.58
C PRO A 50 29.06 -3.27 -28.49
N VAL A 51 30.06 -3.22 -27.61
CA VAL A 51 30.23 -2.06 -26.70
C VAL A 51 30.62 -0.85 -27.54
N ARG A 52 29.82 0.21 -27.46
CA ARG A 52 30.04 1.44 -28.23
C ARG A 52 30.36 2.65 -27.35
N LEU A 53 29.99 2.62 -26.07
CA LEU A 53 30.33 3.64 -25.08
C LEU A 53 30.60 2.97 -23.72
N GLN A 54 31.56 3.49 -22.96
CA GLN A 54 31.81 3.07 -21.58
C GLN A 54 31.99 4.30 -20.70
N THR A 55 31.43 4.25 -19.50
CA THR A 55 31.73 5.17 -18.40
C THR A 55 32.53 4.41 -17.32
N THR A 56 32.62 4.90 -16.08
CA THR A 56 33.30 4.18 -15.00
C THR A 56 32.59 2.87 -14.63
N HIS A 57 31.27 2.91 -14.47
CA HIS A 57 30.45 1.80 -13.98
C HIS A 57 29.55 1.16 -15.05
N PHE A 58 29.44 1.76 -16.25
CA PHE A 58 28.49 1.30 -17.29
C PHE A 58 29.16 0.97 -18.62
N ALA A 59 28.63 -0.03 -19.32
CA ALA A 59 29.02 -0.41 -20.67
C ALA A 59 27.78 -0.42 -21.58
N PHE A 60 27.71 0.53 -22.51
CA PHE A 60 26.59 0.70 -23.43
C PHE A 60 26.83 -0.07 -24.72
N ARG A 61 25.78 -0.79 -25.17
CA ARG A 61 25.83 -1.68 -26.32
C ARG A 61 24.60 -1.50 -27.20
N TRP A 62 24.82 -1.42 -28.52
CA TRP A 62 23.75 -1.40 -29.50
C TRP A 62 24.27 -1.75 -30.90
N ALA A 63 23.38 -2.25 -31.75
CA ALA A 63 23.64 -2.49 -33.17
C ALA A 63 23.09 -1.34 -34.04
N GLY A 64 23.69 -1.12 -35.20
CA GLY A 64 23.23 -0.09 -36.15
C GLY A 64 23.19 1.31 -35.56
N ASP A 65 22.29 2.15 -36.07
CA ASP A 65 22.19 3.58 -35.69
C ASP A 65 20.91 3.87 -34.88
N VAL A 66 20.56 2.98 -33.96
CA VAL A 66 19.33 3.08 -33.14
C VAL A 66 19.39 4.19 -32.07
N VAL A 67 20.58 4.70 -31.76
CA VAL A 67 20.81 5.79 -30.81
C VAL A 67 22.04 6.59 -31.22
N SER A 68 22.01 7.90 -30.99
CA SER A 68 23.19 8.75 -31.21
C SER A 68 24.18 8.65 -30.04
N ASN A 69 25.47 8.87 -30.32
CA ASN A 69 26.50 8.89 -29.27
C ASN A 69 26.19 9.94 -28.18
N ALA A 70 25.69 11.12 -28.57
CA ALA A 70 25.37 12.20 -27.64
C ALA A 70 24.27 11.80 -26.64
N GLU A 71 23.26 11.05 -27.08
CA GLU A 71 22.21 10.56 -26.20
C GLU A 71 22.72 9.48 -25.24
N ALA A 72 23.53 8.54 -25.75
CA ALA A 72 24.17 7.53 -24.91
C ALA A 72 25.11 8.17 -23.88
N GLU A 73 25.88 9.19 -24.25
CA GLU A 73 26.77 9.96 -23.36
C GLU A 73 25.98 10.71 -22.29
N SER A 74 24.86 11.32 -22.66
CA SER A 74 23.96 11.99 -21.72
C SER A 74 23.38 11.00 -20.71
N ALA A 75 22.88 9.84 -21.17
CA ALA A 75 22.37 8.79 -20.30
C ALA A 75 23.47 8.21 -19.40
N GLY A 76 24.68 7.99 -19.93
CA GLY A 76 25.83 7.51 -19.17
C GLY A 76 26.25 8.48 -18.07
N THR A 77 26.32 9.77 -18.38
CA THR A 77 26.61 10.82 -17.39
C THR A 77 25.58 10.83 -16.28
N TYR A 78 24.30 10.70 -16.64
CA TYR A 78 23.22 10.65 -15.67
C TYR A 78 23.28 9.38 -14.78
N LEU A 79 23.50 8.20 -15.36
CA LEU A 79 23.63 6.96 -14.61
C LEU A 79 24.83 6.95 -13.65
N GLU A 80 25.95 7.59 -14.01
CA GLU A 80 27.07 7.82 -13.08
C GLU A 80 26.68 8.73 -11.90
N TYR A 81 25.88 9.76 -12.15
CA TYR A 81 25.31 10.58 -11.08
C TYR A 81 24.40 9.73 -10.17
N VAL A 82 23.49 8.93 -10.74
CA VAL A 82 22.61 8.05 -9.96
C VAL A 82 23.42 7.05 -9.14
N TRP A 83 24.45 6.43 -9.73
CA TRP A 83 25.37 5.53 -9.02
C TRP A 83 26.01 6.21 -7.81
N SER A 84 26.50 7.45 -7.97
CA SER A 84 27.09 8.22 -6.87
C SER A 84 26.09 8.46 -5.72
N GLN A 85 24.81 8.64 -6.04
CA GLN A 85 23.78 8.80 -5.03
C GLN A 85 23.45 7.47 -4.38
N PHE A 86 23.16 6.42 -5.15
CA PHE A 86 22.71 5.13 -4.63
C PHE A 86 23.78 4.41 -3.82
N ILE A 87 24.99 4.30 -4.34
CA ILE A 87 26.09 3.61 -3.67
C ILE A 87 26.79 4.56 -2.70
N GLY A 88 27.13 5.77 -3.13
CA GLY A 88 27.92 6.71 -2.34
C GLY A 88 27.17 7.39 -1.20
N ARG A 89 25.95 7.91 -1.46
CA ARG A 89 25.16 8.65 -0.46
C ARG A 89 24.20 7.76 0.32
N LEU A 90 23.42 6.92 -0.37
CA LEU A 90 22.42 6.06 0.29
C LEU A 90 23.08 4.83 0.92
N GLY A 91 24.25 4.41 0.42
CA GLY A 91 24.98 3.25 0.93
C GLY A 91 24.34 1.91 0.53
N PHE A 92 23.67 1.85 -0.62
CA PHE A 92 23.16 0.59 -1.17
C PHE A 92 24.35 -0.34 -1.49
N PRO A 93 24.21 -1.68 -1.38
CA PRO A 93 25.32 -2.61 -1.63
C PRO A 93 25.96 -2.41 -3.02
N GLU A 94 27.28 -2.20 -3.05
CA GLU A 94 28.05 -2.16 -4.30
C GLU A 94 28.14 -3.57 -4.89
N PRO A 95 27.86 -3.75 -6.20
CA PRO A 95 28.15 -5.00 -6.90
C PRO A 95 29.65 -5.33 -6.83
N ASP A 96 29.99 -6.62 -6.74
CA ASP A 96 31.38 -7.10 -6.67
C ASP A 96 32.21 -6.42 -5.53
N CYS A 97 31.56 -6.07 -4.41
CA CYS A 97 32.18 -5.35 -3.30
C CYS A 97 33.44 -6.04 -2.74
N ALA A 98 33.48 -7.37 -2.76
CA ALA A 98 34.59 -8.19 -2.27
C ALA A 98 35.62 -8.58 -3.35
N ALA A 99 35.53 -8.01 -4.56
CA ALA A 99 36.41 -8.35 -5.67
C ALA A 99 37.16 -7.11 -6.21
N THR A 100 38.42 -7.33 -6.62
CA THR A 100 39.21 -6.31 -7.35
C THR A 100 38.91 -6.30 -8.84
N ALA A 101 38.36 -7.38 -9.39
CA ALA A 101 37.78 -7.43 -10.72
C ALA A 101 36.28 -7.14 -10.59
N LYS A 102 35.82 -6.04 -11.18
CA LYS A 102 34.44 -5.58 -11.09
C LYS A 102 33.81 -5.54 -12.47
N LEU A 103 32.52 -5.85 -12.56
CA LEU A 103 31.79 -5.84 -13.82
C LEU A 103 30.92 -4.60 -13.95
N LYS A 104 31.09 -3.88 -15.06
CA LYS A 104 30.22 -2.76 -15.42
C LYS A 104 28.80 -3.25 -15.64
N VAL A 105 27.82 -2.43 -15.27
CA VAL A 105 26.41 -2.63 -15.64
C VAL A 105 26.27 -2.54 -17.16
N ASN A 106 25.70 -3.57 -17.77
CA ASN A 106 25.42 -3.55 -19.21
C ASN A 106 24.20 -2.67 -19.49
N ILE A 107 24.33 -1.71 -20.39
CA ILE A 107 23.20 -0.93 -20.92
C ILE A 107 22.97 -1.38 -22.35
N VAL A 108 21.98 -2.25 -22.55
CA VAL A 108 21.66 -2.88 -23.83
C VAL A 108 20.52 -2.10 -24.49
N ILE A 109 20.79 -1.53 -25.66
CA ILE A 109 19.82 -0.67 -26.34
C ILE A 109 19.33 -1.35 -27.61
N ASP A 110 18.01 -1.55 -27.68
CA ASP A 110 17.33 -2.12 -28.84
C ASP A 110 15.89 -1.57 -28.94
N PRO A 111 15.40 -1.18 -30.13
CA PRO A 111 14.03 -0.69 -30.32
C PRO A 111 12.92 -1.67 -29.89
N SER A 112 13.20 -2.98 -29.82
CA SER A 112 12.25 -3.99 -29.34
C SER A 112 12.08 -3.99 -27.83
N PHE A 113 12.99 -3.36 -27.08
CA PHE A 113 12.93 -3.32 -25.63
C PHE A 113 12.03 -2.20 -25.13
N GLY A 114 11.34 -2.49 -24.02
CA GLY A 114 10.77 -1.47 -23.15
C GLY A 114 11.86 -0.83 -22.30
N LEU A 115 11.70 -0.86 -20.99
CA LEU A 115 12.71 -0.40 -20.04
C LEU A 115 12.69 -1.37 -18.86
N THR A 116 13.77 -2.13 -18.69
CA THR A 116 13.86 -3.17 -17.67
C THR A 116 15.30 -3.29 -17.17
N GLY A 117 15.49 -3.36 -15.87
CA GLY A 117 16.75 -3.61 -15.18
C GLY A 117 16.73 -4.93 -14.45
N GLY A 118 17.91 -5.50 -14.22
CA GLY A 118 18.02 -6.76 -13.51
C GLY A 118 19.35 -7.46 -13.75
N VAL A 119 19.26 -8.78 -13.91
CA VAL A 119 20.39 -9.70 -14.05
C VAL A 119 20.11 -10.69 -15.16
N ASP A 120 21.10 -10.93 -16.01
CA ASP A 120 21.03 -11.95 -17.06
C ASP A 120 21.20 -13.37 -16.49
N ASP A 121 21.18 -14.37 -17.39
CA ASP A 121 21.37 -15.78 -17.05
C ASP A 121 22.78 -16.08 -16.50
N ASP A 122 23.79 -15.33 -16.94
CA ASP A 122 25.17 -15.41 -16.48
C ASP A 122 25.41 -14.63 -15.17
N ARG A 123 24.36 -13.99 -14.63
CA ARG A 123 24.34 -13.13 -13.44
C ARG A 123 25.09 -11.80 -13.60
N HIS A 124 25.34 -11.35 -14.82
CA HIS A 124 25.72 -9.97 -15.07
C HIS A 124 24.53 -9.05 -14.84
N ILE A 125 24.77 -7.93 -14.18
CA ILE A 125 23.76 -6.89 -13.98
C ILE A 125 23.63 -6.02 -15.22
N GLY A 126 22.42 -5.61 -15.54
CA GLY A 126 22.17 -4.83 -16.74
C GLY A 126 20.80 -4.19 -16.81
N MET A 127 20.62 -3.41 -17.87
CA MET A 127 19.38 -2.78 -18.27
C MET A 127 19.16 -2.99 -19.78
N TRP A 128 17.94 -3.32 -20.15
CA TRP A 128 17.47 -3.52 -21.52
C TRP A 128 16.48 -2.41 -21.86
N ILE A 129 16.88 -1.54 -22.78
CA ILE A 129 16.29 -0.21 -22.93
C ILE A 129 15.98 0.09 -24.40
N GLY A 130 14.73 0.48 -24.69
CA GLY A 130 14.38 1.10 -25.96
C GLY A 130 15.00 2.51 -26.07
N PRO A 131 15.38 3.00 -27.27
CA PRO A 131 16.07 4.28 -27.42
C PRO A 131 15.40 5.48 -26.72
N GLY A 132 14.07 5.50 -26.68
CA GLY A 132 13.30 6.53 -25.97
C GLY A 132 13.54 6.57 -24.45
N GLY A 133 13.80 5.42 -23.84
CA GLY A 133 14.03 5.28 -22.39
C GLY A 133 15.30 5.96 -21.90
N LEU A 134 16.28 6.20 -22.77
CA LEU A 134 17.53 6.90 -22.41
C LEU A 134 17.32 8.36 -21.99
N ARG A 135 16.16 8.94 -22.30
CA ARG A 135 15.80 10.31 -21.90
C ARG A 135 14.94 10.34 -20.63
N ASP A 136 14.38 9.21 -20.21
CA ASP A 136 13.56 9.11 -19.02
C ASP A 136 14.44 8.88 -17.78
N ARG A 137 14.82 9.99 -17.14
CA ARG A 137 15.69 9.99 -15.97
C ARG A 137 15.10 9.22 -14.78
N PHE A 138 13.80 9.33 -14.53
CA PHE A 138 13.19 8.62 -13.40
C PHE A 138 13.28 7.12 -13.63
N SER A 139 12.90 6.68 -14.82
CA SER A 139 12.89 5.27 -15.16
C SER A 139 14.32 4.70 -15.28
N LEU A 140 15.32 5.48 -15.76
CA LEU A 140 16.73 5.07 -15.71
C LEU A 140 17.21 4.80 -14.29
N ALA A 141 16.85 5.65 -13.32
CA ALA A 141 17.20 5.44 -11.92
C ALA A 141 16.43 4.25 -11.30
N HIS A 142 15.16 4.08 -11.66
CA HIS A 142 14.33 2.95 -11.24
C HIS A 142 14.93 1.62 -11.71
N GLU A 143 15.23 1.49 -13.00
CA GLU A 143 15.78 0.24 -13.56
C GLU A 143 17.21 -0.03 -13.10
N LEU A 144 18.03 1.01 -12.88
CA LEU A 144 19.34 0.81 -12.24
C LEU A 144 19.16 0.22 -10.83
N THR A 145 18.11 0.61 -10.10
CA THR A 145 17.81 -0.02 -8.82
C THR A 145 17.55 -1.51 -8.97
N HIS A 146 16.80 -1.95 -9.98
CA HIS A 146 16.57 -3.38 -10.23
C HIS A 146 17.86 -4.15 -10.57
N ALA A 147 18.75 -3.55 -11.35
CA ALA A 147 20.07 -4.14 -11.62
C ALA A 147 20.88 -4.34 -10.32
N LEU A 148 20.90 -3.31 -9.46
CA LEU A 148 21.58 -3.37 -8.16
C LEU A 148 20.93 -4.34 -7.18
N GLN A 149 19.59 -4.39 -7.12
CA GLN A 149 18.83 -5.39 -6.35
C GLN A 149 19.20 -6.80 -6.79
N GLY A 150 19.20 -7.04 -8.11
CA GLY A 150 19.61 -8.31 -8.71
C GLY A 150 21.03 -8.73 -8.32
N ALA A 151 21.95 -7.77 -8.24
CA ALA A 151 23.34 -7.99 -7.81
C ALA A 151 23.45 -8.61 -6.41
N THR A 152 22.50 -8.31 -5.51
CA THR A 152 22.52 -8.86 -4.15
C THR A 152 22.18 -10.35 -4.10
N GLY A 153 21.53 -10.88 -5.15
CA GLY A 153 21.02 -12.24 -5.20
C GLY A 153 19.81 -12.50 -4.29
N SER A 154 19.38 -11.53 -3.49
CA SER A 154 18.26 -11.65 -2.56
C SER A 154 16.91 -11.60 -3.28
N PHE A 155 15.90 -12.24 -2.69
CA PHE A 155 14.49 -12.15 -3.11
C PHE A 155 14.15 -12.55 -4.56
N ARG A 156 15.03 -13.26 -5.28
CA ARG A 156 14.82 -13.62 -6.71
C ARG A 156 13.76 -14.69 -6.97
N ASP A 157 13.60 -15.66 -6.06
CA ASP A 157 12.78 -16.86 -6.32
C ASP A 157 11.67 -17.07 -5.27
N THR A 158 11.34 -16.04 -4.50
CA THR A 158 10.31 -16.11 -3.45
C THR A 158 8.99 -15.48 -3.93
N PRO A 159 7.83 -16.10 -3.66
CA PRO A 159 6.53 -15.54 -4.04
C PRO A 159 6.09 -14.36 -3.15
N TYR A 160 6.88 -13.99 -2.13
CA TYR A 160 6.47 -13.03 -1.09
C TYR A 160 7.10 -11.64 -1.24
N ALA A 161 8.07 -11.47 -2.16
CA ALA A 161 8.89 -10.28 -2.21
C ALA A 161 8.75 -9.45 -3.48
N GLY A 162 8.00 -9.90 -4.50
CA GLY A 162 7.86 -9.18 -5.77
C GLY A 162 7.47 -7.70 -5.59
N TRP A 163 6.60 -7.39 -4.64
CA TRP A 163 6.18 -6.02 -4.37
C TRP A 163 7.33 -5.14 -3.87
N LEU A 164 8.30 -5.70 -3.14
CA LEU A 164 9.43 -4.95 -2.60
C LEU A 164 10.36 -4.50 -3.72
N TRP A 165 10.55 -5.30 -4.77
CA TRP A 165 11.38 -4.93 -5.91
C TRP A 165 10.96 -3.57 -6.46
N GLU A 166 9.66 -3.43 -6.75
CA GLU A 166 9.08 -2.21 -7.31
C GLU A 166 8.98 -1.06 -6.30
N SER A 167 8.50 -1.36 -5.09
CA SER A 167 8.35 -0.37 -4.01
C SER A 167 9.70 0.27 -3.69
N HIS A 168 10.74 -0.53 -3.57
CA HIS A 168 12.09 -0.08 -3.25
C HIS A 168 12.76 0.64 -4.42
N ALA A 169 12.53 0.23 -5.67
CA ALA A 169 13.06 0.94 -6.84
C ALA A 169 12.49 2.36 -6.96
N ASN A 170 11.19 2.53 -6.73
CA ASN A 170 10.59 3.85 -6.59
C ASN A 170 11.14 4.61 -5.38
N TRP A 171 11.29 3.94 -4.23
CA TRP A 171 11.84 4.58 -3.03
C TRP A 171 13.26 5.11 -3.24
N MET A 172 14.17 4.31 -3.82
CA MET A 172 15.55 4.74 -4.11
C MET A 172 15.57 5.93 -5.06
N THR A 173 14.77 5.87 -6.12
CA THR A 173 14.65 6.94 -7.11
C THR A 173 14.15 8.24 -6.48
N THR A 174 13.14 8.18 -5.60
CA THR A 174 12.64 9.37 -4.89
C THR A 174 13.61 9.92 -3.85
N GLN A 175 14.70 9.22 -3.50
CA GLN A 175 15.77 9.81 -2.67
C GLN A 175 16.71 10.75 -3.46
N LEU A 176 16.65 10.72 -4.80
CA LEU A 176 17.45 11.61 -5.65
C LEU A 176 17.00 13.06 -5.46
N PRO A 177 17.93 14.03 -5.35
CA PRO A 177 17.63 15.45 -5.24
C PRO A 177 16.61 15.99 -6.25
N GLU A 178 16.60 15.47 -7.47
CA GLU A 178 15.67 15.89 -8.52
C GLU A 178 14.22 15.37 -8.34
N PHE A 179 14.03 14.26 -7.62
CA PHE A 179 12.72 13.61 -7.46
C PHE A 179 12.16 13.68 -6.04
N ARG A 180 12.98 14.06 -5.06
CA ARG A 180 12.62 14.05 -3.64
C ARG A 180 11.46 14.98 -3.25
N ASP A 181 11.17 15.98 -4.07
CA ASP A 181 10.07 16.93 -3.86
C ASP A 181 8.73 16.44 -4.46
N ASN A 182 8.73 15.24 -5.08
CA ASN A 182 7.58 14.57 -5.66
C ASN A 182 7.32 13.23 -4.95
N THR A 183 6.04 12.89 -4.79
CA THR A 183 5.59 11.63 -4.17
C THR A 183 5.32 10.53 -5.20
N HIS A 184 5.49 10.81 -6.49
CA HIS A 184 5.21 9.86 -7.57
C HIS A 184 3.81 9.24 -7.39
N CYS A 185 3.65 7.94 -7.67
CA CYS A 185 2.36 7.25 -7.52
C CYS A 185 1.95 6.98 -6.06
N SER A 186 2.76 7.37 -5.07
CA SER A 186 2.63 6.86 -3.70
C SER A 186 1.30 7.24 -3.02
N VAL A 187 0.63 8.29 -3.52
CA VAL A 187 -0.74 8.67 -3.16
C VAL A 187 -1.73 7.50 -3.28
N LEU A 188 -1.50 6.58 -4.21
CA LEU A 188 -2.33 5.39 -4.39
C LEU A 188 -2.39 4.51 -3.12
N SER A 189 -1.27 4.36 -2.41
CA SER A 189 -1.24 3.63 -1.14
C SER A 189 -1.89 4.44 -0.01
N VAL A 190 -1.80 5.77 -0.05
CA VAL A 190 -2.46 6.67 0.91
C VAL A 190 -3.98 6.60 0.75
N ASP A 191 -4.46 6.41 -0.47
CA ASP A 191 -5.88 6.29 -0.79
C ASP A 191 -6.46 4.92 -0.46
N ASN A 192 -5.62 3.91 -0.24
CA ASN A 192 -6.06 2.54 0.03
C ASN A 192 -5.31 1.95 1.24
N PRO A 193 -5.31 2.63 2.40
CA PRO A 193 -4.45 2.24 3.53
C PRO A 193 -4.92 0.96 4.23
N HIS A 194 -6.16 0.53 4.02
CA HIS A 194 -6.73 -0.68 4.62
C HIS A 194 -6.19 -1.97 4.00
N LEU A 195 -5.56 -1.89 2.81
CA LEU A 195 -4.91 -3.02 2.17
C LEU A 195 -3.71 -3.52 2.96
N TYR A 196 -3.38 -4.80 2.83
CA TYR A 196 -2.19 -5.32 3.48
C TYR A 196 -0.94 -4.64 2.93
N PHE A 197 0.03 -4.38 3.81
CA PHE A 197 1.31 -3.83 3.38
C PHE A 197 2.04 -4.84 2.48
N GLY A 198 2.40 -4.40 1.28
CA GLY A 198 2.97 -5.24 0.23
C GLY A 198 1.97 -5.72 -0.83
N SER A 199 0.74 -5.18 -0.83
CA SER A 199 -0.27 -5.55 -1.84
C SER A 199 0.17 -5.22 -3.26
N THR A 200 -0.05 -6.19 -4.16
CA THR A 200 0.22 -6.05 -5.61
C THR A 200 -0.55 -4.90 -6.25
N ARG A 201 -1.70 -4.56 -5.66
CA ARG A 201 -2.56 -3.43 -6.05
C ARG A 201 -1.88 -2.06 -5.88
N VAL A 202 -0.93 -1.95 -4.95
CA VAL A 202 -0.22 -0.69 -4.64
C VAL A 202 1.29 -0.85 -4.63
N ARG A 203 1.83 -1.90 -5.26
CA ARG A 203 3.24 -2.33 -5.16
C ARG A 203 4.29 -1.28 -5.50
N TYR A 204 4.01 -0.41 -6.47
CA TYR A 204 4.91 0.69 -6.84
C TYR A 204 4.86 1.83 -5.81
N CYS A 205 3.78 1.92 -5.05
CA CYS A 205 3.33 3.15 -4.40
C CYS A 205 3.35 3.06 -2.87
N ASN A 206 3.72 1.91 -2.29
CA ASN A 206 3.64 1.62 -0.86
C ASN A 206 4.98 1.78 -0.10
N TRP A 207 5.88 2.65 -0.56
CA TRP A 207 7.21 2.80 0.04
C TRP A 207 7.26 3.68 1.31
N GLN A 208 6.13 4.21 1.79
CA GLN A 208 6.10 5.12 2.94
C GLN A 208 6.55 4.46 4.24
N PHE A 209 6.40 3.13 4.38
CA PHE A 209 6.98 2.44 5.53
C PHE A 209 8.52 2.39 5.46
N LEU A 210 9.10 2.37 4.26
CA LEU A 210 10.56 2.49 4.09
C LEU A 210 11.03 3.90 4.49
N GLU A 211 10.24 4.94 4.19
CA GLU A 211 10.49 6.30 4.69
C GLU A 211 10.41 6.37 6.21
N TYR A 212 9.41 5.73 6.83
CA TYR A 212 9.33 5.64 8.29
C TYR A 212 10.56 4.96 8.89
N LEU A 213 10.97 3.83 8.31
CA LEU A 213 12.19 3.14 8.76
C LEU A 213 13.44 4.01 8.58
N LYS A 214 13.55 4.75 7.47
CA LYS A 214 14.65 5.71 7.23
C LYS A 214 14.65 6.84 8.26
N ASP A 215 13.49 7.45 8.55
CA ASP A 215 13.34 8.49 9.58
C ASP A 215 13.82 7.98 10.94
N ARG A 216 13.45 6.74 11.30
CA ARG A 216 13.80 6.16 12.60
C ARG A 216 15.23 5.62 12.73
N TYR A 217 15.77 5.04 11.67
CA TYR A 217 16.97 4.21 11.73
C TYR A 217 18.02 4.52 10.65
N GLY A 218 17.78 5.52 9.81
CA GLY A 218 18.62 5.89 8.67
C GLY A 218 18.52 4.92 7.49
N TYR A 219 19.18 5.25 6.38
CA TYR A 219 19.20 4.41 5.17
C TYR A 219 19.59 2.93 5.37
N PRO A 220 20.55 2.57 6.26
CA PRO A 220 21.03 1.19 6.38
C PRO A 220 19.93 0.17 6.69
N VAL A 221 18.87 0.54 7.42
CA VAL A 221 17.77 -0.40 7.73
C VAL A 221 17.05 -0.90 6.50
N VAL A 222 16.90 -0.06 5.48
CA VAL A 222 16.24 -0.39 4.21
C VAL A 222 17.21 -1.17 3.33
N ASN A 223 18.46 -0.71 3.23
CA ASN A 223 19.49 -1.39 2.45
C ASN A 223 19.81 -2.80 2.97
N ASP A 224 19.73 -3.00 4.30
CA ASP A 224 19.98 -4.30 4.94
C ASP A 224 18.90 -5.33 4.60
N LEU A 225 17.69 -4.92 4.17
CA LEU A 225 16.70 -5.85 3.61
C LEU A 225 17.30 -6.61 2.42
N TRP A 226 18.02 -5.94 1.54
CA TRP A 226 18.65 -6.54 0.37
C TRP A 226 19.99 -7.18 0.70
N ARG A 227 20.82 -6.50 1.50
CA ARG A 227 22.18 -6.94 1.83
C ARG A 227 22.22 -8.25 2.62
N ARG A 228 21.24 -8.46 3.50
CA ARG A 228 21.24 -9.57 4.48
C ARG A 228 20.13 -10.59 4.27
N ALA A 229 19.28 -10.39 3.26
CA ALA A 229 18.29 -11.38 2.89
C ALA A 229 18.97 -12.67 2.40
N PRO A 230 18.29 -13.83 2.52
CA PRO A 230 18.78 -15.07 1.93
C PRO A 230 19.02 -14.93 0.42
N ALA A 231 20.26 -15.13 0.01
CA ALA A 231 20.64 -15.09 -1.40
C ALA A 231 20.14 -16.34 -2.15
N ARG A 232 19.90 -16.19 -3.45
CA ARG A 232 19.52 -17.25 -4.37
C ARG A 232 20.44 -18.47 -4.23
N GLY A 233 19.85 -19.66 -4.23
CA GLY A 233 20.55 -20.93 -4.01
C GLY A 233 20.73 -21.32 -2.54
N SER A 234 20.46 -20.43 -1.58
CA SER A 234 20.37 -20.82 -0.17
C SER A 234 19.03 -21.51 0.14
N PRO A 235 18.97 -22.44 1.12
CA PRO A 235 17.73 -23.11 1.50
C PRO A 235 16.59 -22.16 1.92
N ALA A 236 16.92 -20.99 2.47
CA ALA A 236 15.95 -20.01 2.95
C ALA A 236 15.46 -19.04 1.85
N ALA A 237 16.04 -19.06 0.65
CA ALA A 237 15.70 -18.12 -0.43
C ALA A 237 14.25 -18.26 -0.91
N ALA A 238 13.76 -19.50 -1.06
CA ALA A 238 12.42 -19.79 -1.57
C ALA A 238 11.28 -19.30 -0.66
N THR A 239 11.58 -19.03 0.60
CA THR A 239 10.61 -18.56 1.61
C THR A 239 10.97 -17.20 2.18
N ALA A 240 11.92 -16.48 1.56
CA ALA A 240 12.33 -15.17 2.04
C ALA A 240 11.15 -14.18 1.95
N ASP A 241 10.78 -13.58 3.07
CA ASP A 241 9.75 -12.54 3.16
C ASP A 241 10.42 -11.25 3.67
N PRO A 242 10.23 -10.10 3.00
CA PRO A 242 10.83 -8.83 3.41
C PRO A 242 10.65 -8.47 4.88
N MET A 243 9.48 -8.74 5.45
CA MET A 243 9.19 -8.38 6.83
C MET A 243 9.79 -9.38 7.83
N ALA A 244 9.93 -10.66 7.44
CA ALA A 244 10.70 -11.63 8.22
C ALA A 244 12.19 -11.28 8.22
N VAL A 245 12.74 -10.84 7.09
CA VAL A 245 14.12 -10.35 6.98
C VAL A 245 14.32 -9.10 7.84
N LEU A 246 13.40 -8.14 7.81
CA LEU A 246 13.44 -6.96 8.68
C LEU A 246 13.48 -7.37 10.16
N MET A 247 12.60 -8.29 10.57
CA MET A 247 12.57 -8.81 11.93
C MET A 247 13.91 -9.45 12.33
N ALA A 248 14.45 -10.32 11.48
CA ALA A 248 15.74 -10.97 11.73
C ALA A 248 16.88 -9.94 11.84
N ASN A 249 16.96 -8.99 10.92
CA ASN A 249 17.99 -7.94 10.90
C ASN A 249 17.94 -7.03 12.14
N ARG A 250 16.74 -6.79 12.67
CA ARG A 250 16.52 -5.92 13.84
C ARG A 250 16.48 -6.67 15.17
N GLY A 251 16.46 -8.01 15.15
CA GLY A 251 16.16 -8.82 16.33
C GLY A 251 14.75 -8.56 16.88
N TRP A 252 13.80 -8.19 16.01
CA TRP A 252 12.43 -7.89 16.42
C TRP A 252 11.59 -9.16 16.51
N SER A 253 10.81 -9.23 17.57
CA SER A 253 9.61 -10.08 17.63
C SER A 253 8.51 -9.54 16.72
N ILE A 254 7.50 -10.37 16.42
CA ILE A 254 6.31 -9.93 15.68
C ILE A 254 5.61 -8.77 16.39
N GLU A 255 5.63 -8.73 17.72
CA GLU A 255 5.02 -7.65 18.49
C GLU A 255 5.76 -6.32 18.29
N GLN A 256 7.09 -6.34 18.19
CA GLN A 256 7.88 -5.12 17.90
C GLN A 256 7.71 -4.65 16.46
N LEU A 257 7.66 -5.57 15.49
CA LEU A 257 7.31 -5.22 14.10
C LEU A 257 5.92 -4.58 14.05
N ASN A 258 4.95 -5.19 14.73
CA ASN A 258 3.60 -4.68 14.81
C ASN A 258 3.50 -3.30 15.50
N ASP A 259 4.35 -3.03 16.49
CA ASP A 259 4.46 -1.70 17.10
C ASP A 259 4.99 -0.67 16.10
N ALA A 260 6.01 -1.02 15.30
CA ALA A 260 6.53 -0.16 14.25
C ALA A 260 5.45 0.20 13.21
N PHE A 261 4.61 -0.76 12.80
CA PHE A 261 3.45 -0.48 11.93
C PHE A 261 2.38 0.38 12.64
N GLY A 262 2.18 0.19 13.94
CA GLY A 262 1.28 1.01 14.76
C GLY A 262 1.72 2.47 14.82
N GLU A 263 3.00 2.70 15.11
CA GLU A 263 3.59 4.04 15.12
C GLU A 263 3.56 4.66 13.73
N TRP A 264 3.94 3.92 12.69
CA TRP A 264 3.87 4.39 11.31
C TRP A 264 2.47 4.91 10.93
N ALA A 265 1.41 4.16 11.25
CA ALA A 265 0.04 4.60 10.97
C ALA A 265 -0.36 5.87 11.74
N LEU A 266 0.13 6.04 12.98
CA LEU A 266 -0.07 7.28 13.73
C LEU A 266 0.64 8.46 13.04
N HIS A 267 1.89 8.28 12.65
CA HIS A 267 2.67 9.30 11.94
C HIS A 267 2.04 9.69 10.59
N ASN A 268 1.38 8.77 9.89
CA ASN A 268 0.70 9.06 8.61
C ASN A 268 -0.49 10.02 8.75
N ALA A 269 -1.03 10.20 9.96
CA ALA A 269 -2.10 11.17 10.19
C ALA A 269 -1.64 12.63 9.98
N GLY A 270 -0.36 12.91 10.28
CA GLY A 270 0.25 14.24 10.10
C GLY A 270 1.39 14.28 9.08
N TRP A 271 1.87 13.14 8.59
CA TRP A 271 3.06 13.02 7.75
C TRP A 271 4.25 13.78 8.33
N ASP A 272 4.62 13.49 9.58
CA ASP A 272 5.67 14.20 10.33
C ASP A 272 7.02 13.46 10.29
N TYR A 273 7.44 13.03 9.10
CA TYR A 273 8.73 12.38 8.88
C TYR A 273 9.87 13.39 8.75
N THR A 274 11.03 13.05 9.33
CA THR A 274 12.26 13.83 9.26
C THR A 274 13.33 13.03 8.52
N ASN A 275 14.07 13.67 7.62
CA ASN A 275 15.21 13.01 7.00
C ASN A 275 16.37 12.86 8.01
N PRO A 276 17.32 11.93 7.81
CA PRO A 276 18.47 11.77 8.70
C PRO A 276 19.30 13.04 8.93
N GLU A 277 19.35 13.96 7.96
CA GLU A 277 20.01 15.26 8.10
C GLU A 277 19.17 16.34 8.81
N GLY A 278 17.97 16.00 9.29
CA GLY A 278 17.10 16.88 10.08
C GLY A 278 16.08 17.69 9.27
N SER A 279 16.01 17.52 7.94
CA SER A 279 15.06 18.24 7.10
C SER A 279 13.63 17.65 7.22
N ASP A 280 12.60 18.51 7.22
CA ASP A 280 11.19 18.10 7.26
C ASP A 280 10.75 17.53 5.91
N GLN A 281 10.93 16.22 5.73
CA GLN A 281 10.41 15.51 4.56
C GLN A 281 8.87 15.48 4.57
N GLY A 282 8.29 15.51 5.76
CA GLY A 282 6.86 15.58 5.99
C GLY A 282 6.14 16.70 5.25
N ALA A 283 6.76 17.88 5.11
CA ALA A 283 6.20 19.00 4.37
C ALA A 283 5.86 18.65 2.91
N ILE A 284 6.66 17.80 2.27
CA ILE A 284 6.43 17.34 0.90
C ILE A 284 5.21 16.43 0.84
N TYR A 285 5.07 15.52 1.79
CA TYR A 285 3.92 14.60 1.89
C TYR A 285 2.63 15.34 2.21
N ARG A 286 2.63 16.25 3.19
CA ARG A 286 1.45 17.09 3.53
C ARG A 286 0.99 17.90 2.32
N ARG A 287 1.93 18.50 1.57
CA ARG A 287 1.62 19.27 0.35
C ARG A 287 1.07 18.38 -0.76
N SER A 288 1.67 17.22 -1.00
CA SER A 288 1.36 16.39 -2.16
C SER A 288 0.09 15.56 -1.96
N TYR A 289 -0.08 14.96 -0.78
CA TYR A 289 -1.26 14.15 -0.49
C TYR A 289 -2.46 15.02 -0.14
N GLY A 290 -2.26 16.16 0.53
CA GLY A 290 -3.33 17.04 0.95
C GLY A 290 -4.07 16.52 2.19
N GLU A 291 -5.30 16.99 2.39
CA GLU A 291 -6.04 16.77 3.63
C GLU A 291 -6.75 15.40 3.69
N TYR A 292 -6.97 14.95 4.92
CA TYR A 292 -7.87 13.85 5.22
C TYR A 292 -9.32 14.38 5.33
N VAL A 293 -10.06 14.29 4.23
CA VAL A 293 -11.48 14.68 4.15
C VAL A 293 -12.34 13.42 4.01
N PRO A 294 -13.11 13.04 5.05
CA PRO A 294 -14.03 11.90 4.98
C PRO A 294 -15.02 12.04 3.81
N GLY A 295 -15.16 10.98 3.02
CA GLY A 295 -16.11 10.93 1.91
C GLY A 295 -15.72 11.78 0.69
N ALA A 296 -14.50 12.31 0.61
CA ALA A 296 -14.03 13.01 -0.59
C ALA A 296 -14.17 12.15 -1.85
N VAL A 297 -14.73 12.72 -2.93
CA VAL A 297 -14.99 11.98 -4.18
C VAL A 297 -13.71 11.53 -4.86
N ALA A 298 -12.68 12.37 -4.85
CA ALA A 298 -11.39 12.05 -5.45
C ALA A 298 -10.63 10.93 -4.71
N GLN A 299 -10.91 10.74 -3.41
CA GLN A 299 -10.16 9.86 -2.51
C GLN A 299 -11.12 9.10 -1.58
N PRO A 300 -12.07 8.34 -2.14
CA PRO A 300 -13.22 7.82 -1.39
C PRO A 300 -12.82 6.82 -0.30
N LEU A 301 -11.65 6.19 -0.43
CA LEU A 301 -11.17 5.12 0.44
C LEU A 301 -10.09 5.55 1.45
N ARG A 302 -9.58 6.79 1.33
CA ARG A 302 -8.47 7.32 2.15
C ARG A 302 -8.82 7.44 3.64
N VAL A 303 -10.03 7.92 3.94
CA VAL A 303 -10.48 8.21 5.31
C VAL A 303 -11.67 7.32 5.63
N THR A 304 -11.50 6.47 6.64
CA THR A 304 -12.50 5.47 7.02
C THR A 304 -13.71 6.13 7.67
N VAL A 305 -14.90 5.87 7.10
CA VAL A 305 -16.19 6.25 7.67
C VAL A 305 -16.77 5.06 8.43
N LEU A 306 -17.20 5.28 9.67
CA LEU A 306 -17.72 4.22 10.53
C LEU A 306 -19.25 4.09 10.44
N ASP A 307 -19.73 2.86 10.59
CA ASP A 307 -21.16 2.56 10.68
C ASP A 307 -21.65 2.72 12.13
N PRO A 308 -22.78 3.39 12.37
CA PRO A 308 -23.36 3.50 13.70
C PRO A 308 -23.92 2.15 14.16
N ILE A 309 -23.55 1.72 15.37
CA ILE A 309 -24.18 0.59 16.08
C ILE A 309 -25.27 1.12 17.02
N ASP A 310 -24.92 2.15 17.79
CA ASP A 310 -25.79 2.79 18.78
C ASP A 310 -25.35 4.25 18.90
N ARG A 311 -26.11 5.16 18.27
CA ARG A 311 -25.77 6.60 18.19
C ARG A 311 -25.87 7.28 19.56
N GLU A 312 -26.84 6.90 20.38
CA GLU A 312 -27.05 7.46 21.72
C GLU A 312 -25.85 7.17 22.62
N ARG A 313 -25.29 5.95 22.50
CA ARG A 313 -24.09 5.54 23.24
C ARG A 313 -22.80 5.81 22.48
N ARG A 314 -22.86 6.48 21.32
CA ARG A 314 -21.70 6.83 20.47
C ARG A 314 -20.83 5.63 20.10
N ARG A 315 -21.47 4.51 19.78
CA ARG A 315 -20.82 3.25 19.38
C ARG A 315 -20.90 3.05 17.88
N TYR A 316 -19.76 2.72 17.30
CA TYR A 316 -19.60 2.57 15.86
C TYR A 316 -18.75 1.33 15.54
N ALA A 317 -18.90 0.81 14.33
CA ALA A 317 -18.10 -0.27 13.77
C ALA A 317 -17.38 0.21 12.49
N VAL A 318 -16.23 -0.37 12.20
CA VAL A 318 -15.69 -0.32 10.83
C VAL A 318 -16.62 -1.13 9.91
N PRO A 319 -16.95 -0.66 8.70
CA PRO A 319 -17.62 -1.50 7.72
C PRO A 319 -16.78 -2.75 7.43
N ALA A 320 -17.40 -3.93 7.29
CA ALA A 320 -16.66 -5.19 7.17
C ALA A 320 -15.68 -5.20 5.98
N ALA A 321 -16.07 -4.59 4.86
CA ALA A 321 -15.23 -4.44 3.66
C ALA A 321 -14.05 -3.47 3.86
N TRP A 322 -14.13 -2.56 4.85
CA TRP A 322 -13.09 -1.59 5.19
C TRP A 322 -12.22 -2.04 6.36
N ALA A 323 -12.52 -3.20 6.97
CA ALA A 323 -11.69 -3.75 8.02
C ALA A 323 -10.26 -3.96 7.48
N PRO A 324 -9.22 -3.52 8.23
CA PRO A 324 -7.88 -3.52 7.70
C PRO A 324 -7.37 -4.96 7.55
N GLN A 325 -6.63 -5.20 6.48
CA GLN A 325 -5.87 -6.43 6.26
C GLN A 325 -4.50 -6.35 6.97
N ARG A 326 -3.74 -7.44 7.03
CA ARG A 326 -2.43 -7.50 7.74
C ARG A 326 -1.54 -6.29 7.43
N TRP A 327 -1.27 -5.48 8.45
CA TRP A 327 -0.50 -4.23 8.43
C TRP A 327 -1.05 -3.09 7.57
N GLY A 328 -2.26 -3.26 7.03
CA GLY A 328 -3.10 -2.14 6.64
C GLY A 328 -3.69 -1.44 7.86
N TYR A 329 -4.16 -0.23 7.67
CA TYR A 329 -4.73 0.60 8.72
C TYR A 329 -5.96 1.38 8.25
N ASN A 330 -6.82 1.68 9.22
CA ASN A 330 -7.88 2.67 9.09
C ASN A 330 -7.41 3.98 9.73
N LEU A 331 -7.74 5.09 9.09
CA LEU A 331 -7.62 6.43 9.67
C LEU A 331 -9.01 7.06 9.74
N VAL A 332 -9.49 7.29 10.96
CA VAL A 332 -10.82 7.86 11.22
C VAL A 332 -10.64 9.29 11.72
N LYS A 333 -11.13 10.26 10.96
CA LYS A 333 -11.18 11.66 11.41
C LYS A 333 -12.23 11.81 12.51
N LEU A 334 -11.89 12.54 13.57
CA LEU A 334 -12.76 12.81 14.70
C LEU A 334 -13.13 14.30 14.73
N THR A 335 -14.36 14.58 15.12
CA THR A 335 -14.86 15.94 15.38
C THR A 335 -15.09 16.09 16.89
N PRO A 336 -14.29 16.92 17.58
CA PRO A 336 -14.50 17.21 19.00
C PRO A 336 -15.90 17.76 19.28
N ASP A 337 -16.45 17.41 20.45
CA ASP A 337 -17.64 18.10 20.95
C ASP A 337 -17.30 19.57 21.29
N PRO A 338 -18.28 20.49 21.22
CA PRO A 338 -18.08 21.87 21.66
C PRO A 338 -17.53 21.94 23.10
N GLY A 339 -16.36 22.56 23.26
CA GLY A 339 -15.70 22.74 24.57
C GLY A 339 -14.97 21.51 25.12
N ALA A 340 -14.90 20.40 24.39
CA ALA A 340 -14.17 19.21 24.81
C ALA A 340 -12.68 19.52 25.06
N ARG A 341 -12.15 18.98 26.16
CA ARG A 341 -10.72 19.11 26.54
C ARG A 341 -9.91 17.84 26.30
N ALA A 342 -10.59 16.74 26.04
CA ALA A 342 -9.99 15.46 25.73
C ALA A 342 -10.97 14.64 24.88
N VAL A 343 -10.42 13.71 24.12
CA VAL A 343 -11.17 12.63 23.46
C VAL A 343 -10.75 11.31 24.09
N THR A 344 -11.72 10.43 24.35
CA THR A 344 -11.46 9.06 24.79
C THR A 344 -12.09 8.08 23.80
N VAL A 345 -11.31 7.08 23.39
CA VAL A 345 -11.77 5.95 22.58
C VAL A 345 -11.73 4.71 23.45
N THR A 346 -12.87 4.02 23.57
CA THR A 346 -12.92 2.63 24.05
C THR A 346 -12.96 1.72 22.84
N PHE A 347 -11.96 0.85 22.69
CA PHE A 347 -11.76 0.00 21.52
C PHE A 347 -12.17 -1.46 21.80
N ARG A 348 -12.73 -2.11 20.77
CA ARG A 348 -13.13 -3.52 20.77
C ARG A 348 -12.87 -4.15 19.39
N GLY A 349 -11.82 -4.95 19.25
CA GLY A 349 -11.59 -5.80 18.08
C GLY A 349 -12.51 -7.04 18.07
N ILE A 350 -12.93 -7.47 16.88
CA ILE A 350 -13.69 -8.69 16.68
C ILE A 350 -12.70 -9.84 16.52
N VAL A 351 -12.40 -10.51 17.63
CA VAL A 351 -11.44 -11.62 17.66
C VAL A 351 -12.02 -12.85 16.97
N GLN A 352 -11.38 -13.26 15.88
CA GLN A 352 -11.64 -14.54 15.22
C GLN A 352 -10.61 -15.57 15.71
N SER A 353 -11.09 -16.69 16.26
CA SER A 353 -10.26 -17.77 16.82
C SER A 353 -9.90 -18.86 15.81
N ALA A 354 -10.71 -19.05 14.77
CA ALA A 354 -10.51 -20.04 13.72
C ALA A 354 -10.98 -19.48 12.35
N PRO A 355 -10.43 -19.96 11.22
CA PRO A 355 -10.89 -19.58 9.88
C PRO A 355 -12.37 -19.93 9.70
N SER A 356 -13.16 -19.13 8.97
CA SER A 356 -14.57 -19.48 8.67
C SER A 356 -14.70 -20.64 7.67
N THR A 357 -13.65 -20.90 6.89
CA THR A 357 -13.53 -22.09 6.04
C THR A 357 -12.09 -22.57 6.04
N MET A 358 -11.89 -23.87 5.95
CA MET A 358 -10.58 -24.49 5.69
C MET A 358 -10.42 -24.91 4.22
N ARG A 359 -11.48 -24.80 3.41
CA ARG A 359 -11.52 -25.27 2.03
C ARG A 359 -11.35 -24.10 1.08
N LEU A 360 -10.24 -24.11 0.34
CA LEU A 360 -9.99 -23.24 -0.81
C LEU A 360 -10.25 -24.03 -2.10
N PRO A 361 -10.74 -23.40 -3.18
CA PRO A 361 -11.11 -24.07 -4.42
C PRO A 361 -9.95 -24.50 -5.32
N GLY A 362 -8.69 -24.16 -5.00
CA GLY A 362 -7.52 -24.49 -5.83
C GLY A 362 -7.30 -23.51 -6.98
N MET A 363 -7.75 -22.26 -6.85
CA MET A 363 -7.50 -21.19 -7.82
C MET A 363 -6.04 -20.70 -7.78
N ALA A 364 -5.67 -19.89 -8.77
CA ALA A 364 -4.34 -19.29 -8.86
C ALA A 364 -3.98 -18.52 -7.57
N ASP A 365 -2.71 -18.59 -7.20
CA ASP A 365 -2.10 -17.85 -6.08
C ASP A 365 -2.69 -18.06 -4.68
N GLU A 366 -3.52 -19.08 -4.52
CA GLU A 366 -3.97 -19.51 -3.20
C GLU A 366 -2.80 -19.87 -2.27
N PRO A 367 -2.90 -19.56 -0.97
CA PRO A 367 -1.90 -20.02 -0.02
C PRO A 367 -1.94 -21.54 0.11
N ALA A 368 -0.76 -22.17 0.15
CA ALA A 368 -0.65 -23.63 0.27
C ALA A 368 -1.26 -24.19 1.57
N THR A 369 -1.37 -23.34 2.61
CA THR A 369 -2.00 -23.69 3.89
C THR A 369 -2.79 -22.50 4.40
N VAL A 370 -3.95 -22.74 5.01
CA VAL A 370 -4.74 -21.71 5.70
C VAL A 370 -4.11 -21.42 7.08
N PRO A 371 -3.53 -20.22 7.31
CA PRO A 371 -2.97 -19.90 8.61
C PRO A 371 -4.07 -19.61 9.63
N PRO A 372 -3.80 -19.74 10.95
CA PRO A 372 -4.75 -19.26 11.96
C PRO A 372 -4.93 -17.73 11.86
N PRO A 373 -6.11 -17.18 12.17
CA PRO A 373 -6.38 -15.74 12.03
C PRO A 373 -5.42 -14.85 12.82
N ALA A 374 -5.00 -15.31 14.01
CA ALA A 374 -4.05 -14.63 14.90
C ALA A 374 -4.43 -13.16 15.21
N SER A 375 -5.73 -12.88 15.34
CA SER A 375 -6.30 -11.54 15.56
C SER A 375 -5.50 -10.66 16.52
N GLY A 376 -5.12 -9.46 16.07
CA GLY A 376 -4.40 -8.47 16.85
C GLY A 376 -4.49 -7.09 16.22
N TRP A 377 -4.35 -6.05 17.05
CA TRP A 377 -4.47 -4.65 16.64
C TRP A 377 -3.45 -3.77 17.36
N ARG A 378 -2.99 -2.74 16.64
CA ARG A 378 -2.39 -1.52 17.21
C ARG A 378 -3.33 -0.36 16.98
N TRP A 379 -3.50 0.52 17.95
CA TRP A 379 -4.38 1.68 17.80
C TRP A 379 -3.98 2.81 18.72
N GLY A 380 -4.33 4.04 18.33
CA GLY A 380 -4.02 5.24 19.09
C GLY A 380 -4.67 6.48 18.49
N LEU A 381 -4.63 7.57 19.25
CA LEU A 381 -5.16 8.87 18.87
C LEU A 381 -4.02 9.79 18.42
N VAL A 382 -4.28 10.62 17.41
CA VAL A 382 -3.36 11.63 16.90
C VAL A 382 -4.06 12.97 16.83
N ALA A 383 -3.43 14.00 17.36
CA ALA A 383 -3.82 15.39 17.12
C ALA A 383 -2.73 16.07 16.27
N VAL A 384 -3.12 16.71 15.18
CA VAL A 384 -2.21 17.43 14.28
C VAL A 384 -2.41 18.93 14.52
N GLY A 385 -1.34 19.60 14.96
CA GLY A 385 -1.34 21.04 15.22
C GLY A 385 -1.32 21.88 13.94
N ALA A 386 -1.61 23.17 14.08
CA ALA A 386 -1.54 24.12 12.97
C ALA A 386 -0.13 24.29 12.39
N ASP A 387 0.91 23.92 13.14
CA ASP A 387 2.31 23.89 12.70
C ASP A 387 2.69 22.61 11.93
N GLY A 388 1.72 21.69 11.73
CA GLY A 388 1.93 20.40 11.09
C GLY A 388 2.55 19.34 11.99
N ARG A 389 2.82 19.64 13.27
CA ARG A 389 3.35 18.67 14.22
C ARG A 389 2.25 17.82 14.82
N SER A 390 2.53 16.54 15.00
CA SER A 390 1.60 15.60 15.60
C SER A 390 1.86 15.43 17.10
N ARG A 391 0.79 15.17 17.83
CA ARG A 391 0.80 14.70 19.21
C ARG A 391 0.06 13.38 19.29
N TYR A 392 0.66 12.43 19.98
CA TYR A 392 0.17 11.06 20.06
C TYR A 392 -0.36 10.75 21.45
N SER A 393 -1.39 9.90 21.52
CA SER A 393 -1.65 9.14 22.74
C SER A 393 -0.61 8.03 22.92
N GLY A 394 -0.74 7.22 23.98
CA GLY A 394 -0.01 5.94 24.02
C GLY A 394 -0.46 5.02 22.88
N LEU A 395 0.48 4.26 22.29
CA LEU A 395 0.14 3.19 21.36
C LEU A 395 -0.43 2.01 22.13
N ARG A 396 -1.66 1.61 21.79
CA ARG A 396 -2.33 0.48 22.42
C ARG A 396 -2.18 -0.79 21.61
N ARG A 397 -2.04 -1.91 22.33
CA ARG A 397 -1.95 -3.26 21.78
C ARG A 397 -3.19 -4.05 22.17
N GLY A 398 -3.65 -4.91 21.26
CA GLY A 398 -4.66 -5.92 21.53
C GLY A 398 -6.09 -5.49 21.24
N ALA A 399 -7.02 -6.43 21.48
CA ALA A 399 -8.40 -6.32 21.04
C ALA A 399 -9.30 -5.44 21.92
N GLN A 400 -8.83 -4.99 23.09
CA GLN A 400 -9.67 -4.28 24.04
C GLN A 400 -8.85 -3.26 24.84
N GLY A 401 -9.43 -2.10 25.07
CA GLY A 401 -8.85 -1.08 25.95
C GLY A 401 -9.54 0.25 25.79
N HIS A 402 -9.02 1.26 26.48
CA HIS A 402 -9.36 2.65 26.22
C HIS A 402 -8.07 3.47 26.15
N GLU A 403 -8.13 4.60 25.46
CA GLU A 403 -7.04 5.56 25.37
C GLU A 403 -7.61 6.98 25.25
N THR A 404 -6.90 7.95 25.80
CA THR A 404 -7.33 9.34 25.90
C THR A 404 -6.25 10.26 25.35
N LEU A 405 -6.65 11.28 24.58
CA LEU A 405 -5.76 12.35 24.12
C LEU A 405 -6.35 13.70 24.51
N ALA A 406 -5.52 14.55 25.13
CA ALA A 406 -5.89 15.94 25.41
C ALA A 406 -6.02 16.74 24.10
N ILE A 407 -7.07 17.53 24.01
CA ILE A 407 -7.35 18.44 22.89
C ILE A 407 -6.79 19.82 23.25
N ARG A 408 -6.04 20.41 22.33
CA ARG A 408 -5.47 21.75 22.45
C ARG A 408 -6.16 22.72 21.48
N PRO A 409 -6.22 24.03 21.81
CA PRO A 409 -6.88 25.02 20.96
C PRO A 409 -6.29 25.15 19.54
N ASP A 410 -5.02 24.76 19.34
CA ASP A 410 -4.28 24.82 18.09
C ASP A 410 -4.34 23.52 17.25
N ASP A 411 -5.01 22.48 17.74
CA ASP A 411 -5.22 21.25 16.97
C ASP A 411 -6.12 21.54 15.75
N ARG A 412 -5.66 21.15 14.56
CA ARG A 412 -6.38 21.26 13.27
C ARG A 412 -6.87 19.92 12.74
N GLY A 413 -6.28 18.81 13.21
CA GLY A 413 -6.71 17.46 12.91
C GLY A 413 -6.78 16.63 14.17
N LEU A 414 -7.78 15.75 14.26
CA LEU A 414 -7.88 14.75 15.32
C LEU A 414 -8.28 13.42 14.67
N PHE A 415 -7.53 12.36 14.96
CA PHE A 415 -7.68 11.08 14.28
C PHE A 415 -7.56 9.91 15.25
N LEU A 416 -8.28 8.83 14.95
CA LEU A 416 -8.02 7.49 15.46
C LEU A 416 -7.37 6.67 14.34
N ALA A 417 -6.18 6.14 14.59
CA ALA A 417 -5.54 5.15 13.72
C ALA A 417 -5.76 3.74 14.29
N VAL A 418 -6.15 2.79 13.46
CA VAL A 418 -6.32 1.37 13.83
C VAL A 418 -5.63 0.50 12.79
N VAL A 419 -4.62 -0.23 13.22
CA VAL A 419 -3.81 -1.12 12.37
C VAL A 419 -4.14 -2.56 12.69
N ALA A 420 -4.36 -3.37 11.64
CA ALA A 420 -4.43 -4.81 11.79
C ALA A 420 -3.03 -5.38 11.98
N THR A 421 -2.77 -6.00 13.13
CA THR A 421 -1.45 -6.49 13.49
C THR A 421 -1.53 -7.89 14.05
N PRO A 422 -1.56 -8.92 13.19
CA PRO A 422 -1.69 -10.30 13.63
C PRO A 422 -0.54 -10.68 14.58
N THR A 423 -0.87 -11.42 15.63
CA THR A 423 0.07 -11.85 16.69
C THR A 423 0.97 -13.01 16.25
N ARG A 424 0.78 -13.49 15.02
CA ARG A 424 1.64 -14.47 14.36
C ARG A 424 2.00 -13.93 12.98
N PHE A 425 3.23 -14.17 12.57
CA PHE A 425 3.69 -13.81 11.23
C PHE A 425 2.90 -14.61 10.18
N GLN A 426 2.47 -13.93 9.13
CA GLN A 426 1.72 -14.50 8.02
C GLN A 426 2.30 -13.93 6.74
N SER A 427 2.88 -14.75 5.89
CA SER A 427 3.29 -14.32 4.54
C SER A 427 2.07 -14.28 3.62
N ILE A 428 2.05 -13.31 2.72
CA ILE A 428 1.03 -13.15 1.69
C ILE A 428 1.71 -13.27 0.34
N ARG A 429 1.24 -14.22 -0.48
CA ARG A 429 1.81 -14.46 -1.81
C ARG A 429 1.46 -13.31 -2.75
N TRP A 430 2.28 -13.14 -3.78
CA TRP A 430 1.95 -12.31 -4.93
C TRP A 430 0.54 -12.65 -5.45
N ASP A 431 -0.29 -11.64 -5.64
CA ASP A 431 -1.68 -11.73 -6.12
C ASP A 431 -2.59 -12.72 -5.38
N GLN A 432 -2.26 -13.01 -4.11
CA GLN A 432 -3.08 -13.89 -3.28
C GLN A 432 -4.57 -13.45 -3.24
N PRO A 433 -5.52 -14.36 -3.57
CA PRO A 433 -6.92 -13.99 -3.71
C PRO A 433 -7.58 -13.47 -2.44
N TYR A 434 -8.45 -12.48 -2.58
CA TYR A 434 -9.07 -11.75 -1.47
C TYR A 434 -9.79 -12.63 -0.43
N TYR A 435 -10.54 -13.65 -0.87
CA TYR A 435 -11.25 -14.55 0.04
C TYR A 435 -10.30 -15.37 0.93
N SER A 436 -9.02 -15.48 0.56
CA SER A 436 -7.98 -16.15 1.33
C SER A 436 -7.22 -15.22 2.28
N LEU A 437 -7.64 -13.95 2.40
CA LEU A 437 -7.02 -12.96 3.28
C LEU A 437 -7.87 -12.74 4.54
N TYR A 438 -7.18 -12.57 5.68
CA TYR A 438 -7.82 -12.09 6.89
C TYR A 438 -7.98 -10.57 6.88
N ARG A 439 -9.17 -10.09 7.24
CA ARG A 439 -9.43 -8.71 7.66
C ARG A 439 -9.79 -8.71 9.14
N TYR A 440 -9.51 -7.60 9.82
CA TYR A 440 -9.57 -7.52 11.28
C TYR A 440 -10.60 -6.48 11.75
N PRO A 441 -11.91 -6.81 11.70
CA PRO A 441 -12.98 -5.87 12.03
C PRO A 441 -12.95 -5.46 13.50
N TRP A 442 -13.45 -4.25 13.77
CA TRP A 442 -13.41 -3.63 15.10
C TRP A 442 -14.58 -2.67 15.31
N MET A 443 -14.81 -2.33 16.58
CA MET A 443 -15.80 -1.37 17.06
C MET A 443 -15.13 -0.38 18.01
N ALA A 444 -15.69 0.82 18.10
CA ALA A 444 -15.26 1.83 19.06
C ALA A 444 -16.45 2.57 19.67
N GLN A 445 -16.27 3.01 20.93
CA GLN A 445 -17.12 3.97 21.61
C GLN A 445 -16.31 5.25 21.84
N PHE A 446 -16.93 6.40 21.57
CA PHE A 446 -16.27 7.71 21.65
C PHE A 446 -16.86 8.57 22.76
N ASP A 447 -16.00 9.29 23.47
CA ASP A 447 -16.34 10.33 24.43
C ASP A 447 -15.51 11.60 24.14
N GLY A 448 -16.13 12.78 24.27
CA GLY A 448 -15.53 14.07 23.91
C GLY A 448 -15.36 14.35 22.41
N ALA A 449 -15.71 13.39 21.53
CA ALA A 449 -15.73 13.55 20.08
C ALA A 449 -16.69 12.54 19.42
N LEU A 450 -16.96 12.74 18.13
CA LEU A 450 -17.62 11.78 17.25
C LEU A 450 -16.75 11.47 16.02
N PRO A 451 -16.80 10.25 15.46
CA PRO A 451 -16.20 9.99 14.16
C PRO A 451 -16.91 10.83 13.10
N ALA A 452 -16.14 11.48 12.23
CA ALA A 452 -16.66 12.28 11.15
C ALA A 452 -17.30 11.38 10.08
N GLY A 453 -18.53 11.71 9.68
CA GLY A 453 -19.20 11.10 8.53
C GLY A 453 -18.70 11.68 7.18
N PRO A 454 -19.21 11.22 6.04
CA PRO A 454 -18.74 11.59 4.69
C PRO A 454 -19.03 13.05 4.27
N GLY A 455 -19.33 13.95 5.22
CA GLY A 455 -19.65 15.36 4.97
C GLY A 455 -21.02 15.61 4.34
N ALA A 456 -21.36 16.90 4.17
CA ALA A 456 -22.50 17.32 3.36
C ALA A 456 -22.13 17.25 1.87
N LEU A 457 -22.97 16.60 1.07
CA LEU A 457 -22.69 16.30 -0.34
C LEU A 457 -23.37 17.33 -1.24
N GLY A 458 -23.01 18.61 -1.10
CA GLY A 458 -23.53 19.69 -1.93
C GLY A 458 -25.06 19.66 -2.12
N ASP A 459 -25.51 20.01 -3.32
CA ASP A 459 -26.92 19.95 -3.71
C ASP A 459 -27.35 18.52 -4.07
N GLY A 460 -28.51 18.10 -3.56
CA GLY A 460 -29.02 16.75 -3.74
C GLY A 460 -30.17 16.43 -2.79
N HIS A 461 -30.55 15.15 -2.72
CA HIS A 461 -31.61 14.68 -1.83
C HIS A 461 -31.41 13.22 -1.42
N ARG A 462 -32.22 12.76 -0.45
CA ARG A 462 -32.22 11.36 0.01
C ARG A 462 -33.16 10.53 -0.86
N HIS A 463 -32.72 9.37 -1.32
CA HIS A 463 -33.57 8.44 -2.07
C HIS A 463 -34.66 7.87 -1.17
N LEU A 464 -35.92 7.85 -1.64
CA LEU A 464 -37.05 7.35 -0.87
C LEU A 464 -36.92 5.86 -0.51
N ASN A 465 -36.33 5.08 -1.41
CA ASN A 465 -36.05 3.67 -1.17
C ASN A 465 -34.61 3.48 -0.68
N GLY A 466 -34.44 3.37 0.64
CA GLY A 466 -33.17 3.07 1.32
C GLY A 466 -32.47 4.26 1.99
N GLY A 467 -32.77 5.50 1.58
CA GLY A 467 -32.26 6.70 2.24
C GLY A 467 -30.82 7.08 1.89
N GLY A 468 -30.22 6.53 0.83
CA GLY A 468 -28.91 6.98 0.32
C GLY A 468 -28.95 8.36 -0.32
N TRP A 469 -27.77 8.96 -0.57
CA TRP A 469 -27.69 10.29 -1.15
C TRP A 469 -27.71 10.27 -2.68
N ILE A 470 -28.52 11.14 -3.28
CA ILE A 470 -28.63 11.35 -4.72
C ILE A 470 -28.20 12.78 -5.04
N GLY A 471 -27.13 12.92 -5.81
CA GLY A 471 -26.63 14.19 -6.33
C GLY A 471 -27.55 14.76 -7.42
N GLN A 472 -27.46 16.07 -7.63
CA GLN A 472 -28.36 16.81 -8.54
C GLN A 472 -28.36 16.30 -10.00
N THR A 473 -27.24 15.76 -10.48
CA THR A 473 -27.08 15.28 -11.86
C THR A 473 -27.37 13.79 -12.03
N ALA A 474 -27.57 13.05 -10.93
CA ALA A 474 -27.85 11.62 -10.97
C ALA A 474 -29.30 11.33 -11.38
N LYS A 475 -29.50 10.28 -12.17
CA LYS A 475 -30.83 9.78 -12.55
C LYS A 475 -31.07 8.44 -11.85
N VAL A 476 -31.94 8.43 -10.85
CA VAL A 476 -32.23 7.23 -10.06
C VAL A 476 -33.71 6.88 -10.13
N ALA A 477 -34.01 5.64 -10.53
CA ALA A 477 -35.37 5.13 -10.58
C ALA A 477 -35.96 4.94 -9.17
N ALA A 478 -37.24 5.27 -9.00
CA ALA A 478 -37.93 5.07 -7.70
C ALA A 478 -37.93 3.62 -7.21
N THR A 479 -37.82 2.66 -8.14
CA THR A 479 -37.74 1.21 -7.88
C THR A 479 -36.34 0.73 -7.49
N ALA A 480 -35.29 1.50 -7.75
CA ALA A 480 -33.93 1.18 -7.31
C ALA A 480 -33.81 1.32 -5.78
N TYR A 481 -32.87 0.59 -5.17
CA TYR A 481 -32.56 0.72 -3.75
C TYR A 481 -31.21 1.42 -3.58
N VAL A 482 -31.15 2.48 -2.78
CA VAL A 482 -29.90 3.16 -2.43
C VAL A 482 -29.79 3.19 -0.92
N GLY A 483 -28.85 2.41 -0.37
CA GLY A 483 -28.64 2.23 1.06
C GLY A 483 -28.21 3.52 1.77
N PRO A 484 -28.37 3.59 3.10
CA PRO A 484 -28.26 4.84 3.86
C PRO A 484 -26.86 5.50 3.82
N CYS A 485 -25.81 4.70 3.65
CA CYS A 485 -24.42 5.17 3.49
C CYS A 485 -23.96 5.23 2.01
N ALA A 486 -24.76 4.71 1.08
CA ALA A 486 -24.45 4.74 -0.35
C ALA A 486 -24.74 6.11 -0.97
N ARG A 487 -24.02 6.42 -2.04
CA ARG A 487 -24.07 7.73 -2.72
C ARG A 487 -24.09 7.54 -4.23
N VAL A 488 -24.99 8.24 -4.91
CA VAL A 488 -25.06 8.32 -6.37
C VAL A 488 -24.93 9.79 -6.74
N LEU A 489 -23.75 10.20 -7.21
CA LEU A 489 -23.44 11.60 -7.50
C LEU A 489 -23.74 11.98 -8.95
N GLY A 490 -23.68 11.01 -9.86
CA GLY A 490 -23.99 11.15 -11.29
C GLY A 490 -24.42 9.82 -11.90
N GLY A 491 -24.46 9.76 -13.24
CA GLY A 491 -24.84 8.55 -13.96
C GLY A 491 -26.33 8.17 -13.84
N VAL A 492 -26.62 6.91 -14.18
CA VAL A 492 -27.98 6.33 -14.16
C VAL A 492 -28.02 5.09 -13.28
N VAL A 493 -28.94 5.06 -12.33
CA VAL A 493 -29.31 3.86 -11.56
C VAL A 493 -30.77 3.54 -11.86
N GLY A 494 -30.98 2.50 -12.67
CA GLY A 494 -32.28 2.14 -13.24
C GLY A 494 -32.90 0.88 -12.64
N ASP A 495 -34.12 0.58 -13.06
CA ASP A 495 -34.83 -0.67 -12.78
C ASP A 495 -34.88 -1.02 -11.28
N HIS A 496 -34.42 -2.22 -10.90
CA HIS A 496 -34.36 -2.72 -9.53
C HIS A 496 -32.90 -2.83 -9.03
N ALA A 497 -31.99 -2.04 -9.60
CA ALA A 497 -30.60 -2.00 -9.19
C ALA A 497 -30.48 -1.63 -7.70
N ARG A 498 -29.42 -2.14 -7.05
CA ARG A 498 -29.16 -1.90 -5.62
C ARG A 498 -27.77 -1.34 -5.40
N ILE A 499 -27.69 -0.19 -4.75
CA ILE A 499 -26.43 0.43 -4.30
C ILE A 499 -26.40 0.32 -2.78
N GLU A 500 -25.46 -0.43 -2.22
CA GLU A 500 -25.45 -0.85 -0.82
C GLU A 500 -24.10 -0.60 -0.13
N GLY A 501 -24.09 -0.63 1.20
CA GLY A 501 -22.90 -0.32 2.00
C GLY A 501 -22.47 1.14 1.82
N HIS A 502 -21.19 1.34 1.55
CA HIS A 502 -20.57 2.65 1.27
C HIS A 502 -20.29 2.85 -0.22
N ALA A 503 -20.95 2.05 -1.09
CA ALA A 503 -20.77 2.17 -2.53
C ALA A 503 -21.05 3.58 -3.05
N LEU A 504 -20.23 4.00 -4.01
CA LEU A 504 -20.26 5.32 -4.62
C LEU A 504 -20.39 5.20 -6.14
N VAL A 505 -21.44 5.77 -6.72
CA VAL A 505 -21.57 5.93 -8.16
C VAL A 505 -21.25 7.38 -8.51
N ILE A 506 -20.11 7.60 -9.15
CA ILE A 506 -19.67 8.93 -9.62
C ILE A 506 -20.30 9.21 -10.99
N ASP A 507 -20.22 8.22 -11.88
CA ASP A 507 -20.79 8.23 -13.23
C ASP A 507 -21.06 6.78 -13.69
N GLY A 508 -21.63 6.60 -14.88
CA GLY A 508 -21.87 5.30 -15.50
C GLY A 508 -23.33 4.82 -15.34
N GLN A 509 -23.55 3.52 -15.52
CA GLN A 509 -24.88 2.92 -15.53
C GLN A 509 -24.96 1.69 -14.63
N VAL A 510 -25.95 1.66 -13.73
CA VAL A 510 -26.28 0.47 -12.92
C VAL A 510 -27.74 0.10 -13.19
N LEU A 511 -27.99 -1.01 -13.88
CA LEU A 511 -29.29 -1.35 -14.48
C LEU A 511 -29.76 -2.78 -14.11
N GLY A 512 -31.02 -3.10 -14.40
CA GLY A 512 -31.60 -4.41 -14.16
C GLY A 512 -31.76 -4.74 -12.67
N ARG A 513 -31.12 -5.83 -12.24
CA ARG A 513 -31.03 -6.29 -10.84
C ARG A 513 -29.58 -6.23 -10.32
N ALA A 514 -28.72 -5.46 -10.99
CA ALA A 514 -27.32 -5.33 -10.65
C ALA A 514 -27.13 -4.80 -9.22
N ARG A 515 -26.06 -5.24 -8.56
CA ARG A 515 -25.72 -4.83 -7.20
C ARG A 515 -24.33 -4.24 -7.14
N VAL A 516 -24.22 -3.04 -6.58
CA VAL A 516 -22.96 -2.37 -6.27
C VAL A 516 -22.90 -2.18 -4.75
N GLU A 517 -21.94 -2.83 -4.09
CA GLU A 517 -21.95 -3.05 -2.65
C GLU A 517 -20.58 -2.72 -2.02
N GLY A 518 -20.48 -2.78 -0.68
CA GLY A 518 -19.20 -2.69 0.01
C GLY A 518 -18.58 -1.30 -0.09
N LEU A 519 -17.36 -1.22 -0.63
CA LEU A 519 -16.63 0.03 -0.88
C LEU A 519 -16.54 0.39 -2.36
N SER A 520 -17.28 -0.33 -3.21
CA SER A 520 -17.16 -0.23 -4.65
C SER A 520 -17.41 1.20 -5.13
N VAL A 521 -16.56 1.67 -6.03
CA VAL A 521 -16.77 2.93 -6.74
C VAL A 521 -16.99 2.64 -8.22
N ILE A 522 -18.07 3.18 -8.78
CA ILE A 522 -18.35 3.12 -10.22
C ILE A 522 -18.08 4.51 -10.78
N GLN A 523 -17.25 4.58 -11.82
CA GLN A 523 -16.97 5.83 -12.51
C GLN A 523 -16.79 5.61 -14.01
N ALA A 524 -16.54 6.72 -14.71
CA ALA A 524 -16.46 6.76 -16.17
C ALA A 524 -17.74 6.18 -16.81
N ASP A 525 -17.63 5.67 -18.03
CA ASP A 525 -18.71 5.07 -18.81
C ASP A 525 -19.00 3.60 -18.45
N THR A 526 -18.57 3.16 -17.25
CA THR A 526 -18.77 1.80 -16.74
C THR A 526 -20.25 1.44 -16.68
N THR A 527 -20.62 0.26 -17.20
CA THR A 527 -21.97 -0.29 -17.14
C THR A 527 -22.01 -1.58 -16.34
N VAL A 528 -22.83 -1.63 -15.30
CA VAL A 528 -23.15 -2.82 -14.51
C VAL A 528 -24.63 -3.14 -14.70
N LYS A 529 -24.97 -4.30 -15.27
CA LYS A 529 -26.36 -4.62 -15.63
C LYS A 529 -26.74 -6.08 -15.40
N ASP A 530 -28.00 -6.41 -15.68
CA ASP A 530 -28.58 -7.73 -15.49
C ASP A 530 -28.53 -8.16 -14.01
N ASP A 531 -27.87 -9.26 -13.66
CA ASP A 531 -27.68 -9.75 -12.29
C ASP A 531 -26.23 -9.57 -11.80
N ALA A 532 -25.44 -8.74 -12.48
CA ALA A 532 -24.04 -8.53 -12.17
C ALA A 532 -23.83 -7.92 -10.77
N ARG A 533 -22.67 -8.20 -10.17
CA ARG A 533 -22.33 -7.73 -8.82
C ARG A 533 -20.93 -7.10 -8.78
N VAL A 534 -20.82 -5.93 -8.16
CA VAL A 534 -19.54 -5.30 -7.82
C VAL A 534 -19.51 -5.10 -6.31
N ALA A 535 -18.56 -5.72 -5.63
CA ALA A 535 -18.37 -5.66 -4.19
C ALA A 535 -16.87 -5.53 -3.87
N THR A 536 -16.22 -4.51 -4.44
CA THR A 536 -14.77 -4.33 -4.41
C THR A 536 -14.30 -3.46 -3.25
N THR A 537 -13.00 -3.53 -2.97
CA THR A 537 -12.33 -2.76 -1.91
C THR A 537 -11.07 -2.02 -2.35
N PHE A 538 -10.78 -2.01 -3.65
CA PHE A 538 -9.65 -1.28 -4.23
C PHE A 538 -10.09 -0.60 -5.52
N GLN A 539 -9.78 0.70 -5.64
CA GLN A 539 -10.01 1.60 -6.78
C GLN A 539 -11.42 1.59 -7.41
N PRO A 540 -11.79 2.66 -8.12
CA PRO A 540 -13.00 2.63 -8.94
C PRO A 540 -12.93 1.62 -10.10
N ILE A 541 -14.06 1.01 -10.43
CA ILE A 541 -14.23 0.41 -11.75
C ILE A 541 -14.31 1.55 -12.76
N GLY A 542 -13.42 1.52 -13.75
CA GLY A 542 -13.16 2.66 -14.63
C GLY A 542 -12.01 3.57 -14.16
N ALA A 543 -11.15 3.13 -13.24
CA ALA A 543 -9.97 3.89 -12.79
C ALA A 543 -8.81 3.83 -13.76
N PHE A 544 -8.60 2.67 -14.40
CA PHE A 544 -7.45 2.44 -15.27
C PHE A 544 -7.83 2.48 -16.75
N GLU A 545 -9.04 2.02 -17.10
CA GLU A 545 -9.51 1.88 -18.47
C GLU A 545 -11.00 2.25 -18.59
N HIS A 546 -11.49 2.43 -19.81
CA HIS A 546 -12.86 2.87 -20.13
C HIS A 546 -13.70 1.78 -20.83
N GLY A 547 -15.01 2.00 -20.97
CA GLY A 547 -15.89 1.12 -21.76
C GLY A 547 -16.20 -0.24 -21.13
N ILE A 548 -16.05 -0.35 -19.81
CA ILE A 548 -16.23 -1.61 -19.06
C ILE A 548 -17.71 -1.97 -18.95
N VAL A 549 -18.07 -3.20 -19.35
CA VAL A 549 -19.44 -3.73 -19.21
C VAL A 549 -19.43 -5.03 -18.39
N LEU A 550 -19.92 -4.94 -17.17
CA LEU A 550 -20.22 -6.09 -16.33
C LEU A 550 -21.70 -6.46 -16.47
N SER A 551 -22.00 -7.67 -16.90
CA SER A 551 -23.36 -8.10 -17.26
C SER A 551 -23.64 -9.55 -16.88
N GLY A 552 -24.83 -10.05 -17.21
CA GLY A 552 -25.24 -11.41 -16.89
C GLY A 552 -25.14 -11.68 -15.39
N SER A 553 -24.34 -12.68 -15.02
CA SER A 553 -24.10 -13.07 -13.62
C SER A 553 -22.66 -12.84 -13.17
N ALA A 554 -21.89 -12.01 -13.90
CA ALA A 554 -20.51 -11.73 -13.57
C ALA A 554 -20.39 -10.98 -12.23
N GLN A 555 -19.34 -11.30 -11.46
CA GLN A 555 -19.12 -10.69 -10.15
C GLN A 555 -17.65 -10.26 -9.99
N LEU A 556 -17.44 -9.03 -9.54
CA LEU A 556 -16.15 -8.53 -9.05
C LEU A 556 -16.24 -8.41 -7.53
N VAL A 557 -15.38 -9.10 -6.79
CA VAL A 557 -15.49 -9.22 -5.32
C VAL A 557 -14.14 -9.00 -4.64
N GLY A 558 -14.11 -8.18 -3.59
CA GLY A 558 -12.89 -7.86 -2.85
C GLY A 558 -11.93 -6.95 -3.63
N ASP A 559 -10.66 -6.87 -3.23
CA ASP A 559 -9.73 -5.97 -3.93
C ASP A 559 -9.63 -6.35 -5.40
N VAL A 560 -10.06 -5.47 -6.31
CA VAL A 560 -10.00 -5.72 -7.76
C VAL A 560 -9.36 -4.54 -8.47
N GLU A 561 -8.38 -4.84 -9.31
CA GLU A 561 -7.78 -3.95 -10.30
C GLU A 561 -8.35 -4.33 -11.67
N GLU A 562 -9.37 -3.59 -12.11
CA GLU A 562 -10.06 -3.83 -13.38
C GLU A 562 -9.31 -3.12 -14.52
N ARG A 563 -9.00 -3.85 -15.60
CA ARG A 563 -8.18 -3.41 -16.74
C ARG A 563 -8.92 -3.45 -18.07
N GLY A 564 -10.13 -2.88 -18.10
CA GLY A 564 -10.87 -2.56 -19.33
C GLY A 564 -11.63 -3.72 -19.97
N VAL A 565 -11.82 -4.82 -19.25
CA VAL A 565 -12.41 -6.04 -19.78
C VAL A 565 -13.89 -6.15 -19.40
N SER A 566 -14.71 -6.59 -20.35
CA SER A 566 -16.12 -6.87 -20.09
C SER A 566 -16.33 -8.34 -19.77
N ALA A 567 -17.14 -8.63 -18.74
CA ALA A 567 -17.48 -10.00 -18.35
C ALA A 567 -19.00 -10.19 -18.22
N ARG A 568 -19.48 -11.38 -18.63
CA ARG A 568 -20.91 -11.77 -18.56
C ARG A 568 -21.19 -12.89 -17.54
N ALA A 569 -20.16 -13.62 -17.13
CA ALA A 569 -20.18 -14.65 -16.09
C ALA A 569 -18.80 -14.71 -15.40
N GLY A 570 -18.68 -15.53 -14.35
CA GLY A 570 -17.47 -15.67 -13.54
C GLY A 570 -17.54 -14.87 -12.24
N VAL A 571 -16.65 -15.21 -11.30
CA VAL A 571 -16.43 -14.46 -10.06
C VAL A 571 -14.96 -14.18 -9.91
N TYR A 572 -14.59 -12.91 -10.02
CA TYR A 572 -13.20 -12.48 -10.12
C TYR A 572 -12.75 -11.74 -8.87
N TYR A 573 -11.48 -11.96 -8.53
CA TYR A 573 -10.78 -11.40 -7.38
C TYR A 573 -9.42 -10.90 -7.88
N GLY A 574 -8.90 -9.79 -7.36
CA GLY A 574 -7.55 -9.33 -7.70
C GLY A 574 -7.43 -8.67 -9.08
N LEU A 575 -6.45 -9.05 -9.89
CA LEU A 575 -6.27 -8.48 -11.23
C LEU A 575 -7.34 -9.05 -12.18
N VAL A 576 -8.05 -8.18 -12.88
CA VAL A 576 -9.07 -8.57 -13.86
C VAL A 576 -8.75 -7.92 -15.19
N ASP A 577 -8.11 -8.70 -16.06
CA ASP A 577 -7.72 -8.30 -17.41
C ASP A 577 -8.29 -9.27 -18.47
N SER A 578 -7.89 -9.07 -19.72
CA SER A 578 -8.33 -9.92 -20.84
C SER A 578 -8.00 -11.40 -20.70
N GLN A 579 -6.95 -11.75 -19.94
CA GLN A 579 -6.57 -13.15 -19.70
C GLN A 579 -7.44 -13.75 -18.60
N ALA A 580 -7.65 -13.02 -17.49
CA ALA A 580 -8.40 -13.49 -16.34
C ALA A 580 -9.86 -13.88 -16.68
N VAL A 581 -10.54 -13.11 -17.55
CA VAL A 581 -11.96 -13.34 -17.89
C VAL A 581 -12.19 -14.65 -18.67
N GLY A 582 -11.16 -15.21 -19.29
CA GLY A 582 -11.22 -16.51 -19.96
C GLY A 582 -10.69 -17.68 -19.12
N ASP A 583 -10.10 -17.43 -17.95
CA ASP A 583 -9.34 -18.42 -17.21
C ASP A 583 -10.08 -18.96 -15.97
N ALA A 584 -10.27 -20.27 -15.93
CA ALA A 584 -10.89 -20.97 -14.81
C ALA A 584 -10.09 -20.81 -13.50
N ALA A 585 -8.76 -20.71 -13.57
CA ALA A 585 -7.90 -20.51 -12.41
C ALA A 585 -8.08 -19.12 -11.79
N HIS A 586 -8.63 -18.15 -12.54
CA HIS A 586 -8.91 -16.78 -12.11
C HIS A 586 -10.41 -16.50 -11.95
N GLY A 587 -11.25 -17.54 -11.95
CA GLY A 587 -12.66 -17.45 -11.57
C GLY A 587 -13.65 -17.36 -12.72
N ALA A 588 -13.23 -17.50 -13.98
CA ALA A 588 -14.12 -17.44 -15.15
C ALA A 588 -15.26 -18.48 -15.11
N THR A 589 -15.04 -19.62 -14.46
CA THR A 589 -16.03 -20.70 -14.33
C THR A 589 -16.83 -20.66 -13.02
N LEU A 590 -16.54 -19.71 -12.12
CA LEU A 590 -17.28 -19.59 -10.86
C LEU A 590 -18.67 -18.98 -11.09
N THR A 591 -19.66 -19.52 -10.39
CA THR A 591 -21.04 -19.00 -10.40
C THR A 591 -21.44 -18.34 -9.09
N ALA A 592 -20.62 -18.48 -8.05
CA ALA A 592 -20.85 -17.91 -6.73
C ALA A 592 -19.52 -17.55 -6.06
N PRO A 593 -19.49 -16.52 -5.19
CA PRO A 593 -18.30 -16.18 -4.43
C PRO A 593 -17.80 -17.34 -3.57
N VAL A 594 -16.49 -17.49 -3.55
CA VAL A 594 -15.78 -18.40 -2.67
C VAL A 594 -15.98 -17.96 -1.22
N PRO A 595 -16.30 -18.88 -0.29
CA PRO A 595 -16.35 -18.57 1.13
C PRO A 595 -15.02 -17.98 1.62
N GLU A 596 -15.09 -16.85 2.31
CA GLU A 596 -13.91 -16.13 2.77
C GLU A 596 -13.37 -16.74 4.08
N LEU A 597 -12.05 -16.62 4.33
CA LEU A 597 -11.43 -17.03 5.59
C LEU A 597 -11.84 -16.14 6.77
N THR A 598 -12.12 -14.87 6.49
CA THR A 598 -12.64 -13.92 7.47
C THR A 598 -14.12 -14.18 7.68
N ALA A 599 -14.53 -14.40 8.92
CA ALA A 599 -15.93 -14.55 9.27
C ALA A 599 -16.66 -13.20 9.15
N ALA A 600 -17.93 -13.24 8.71
CA ALA A 600 -18.79 -12.07 8.76
C ALA A 600 -18.87 -11.54 10.22
N PRO A 601 -18.52 -10.27 10.48
CA PRO A 601 -18.43 -9.77 11.85
C PRO A 601 -19.81 -9.63 12.49
N SER A 602 -19.93 -10.10 13.73
CA SER A 602 -21.09 -9.82 14.59
C SER A 602 -20.78 -8.63 15.49
N TYR A 603 -21.14 -7.42 15.06
CA TYR A 603 -20.96 -6.19 15.83
C TYR A 603 -21.92 -6.11 17.03
N ARG A 604 -21.50 -6.70 18.15
CA ARG A 604 -22.23 -6.66 19.42
C ARG A 604 -21.34 -6.05 20.49
N TRP A 605 -21.75 -4.88 21.00
CA TRP A 605 -21.07 -4.24 22.11
C TRP A 605 -21.35 -4.99 23.43
N ARG A 606 -20.39 -5.78 23.90
CA ARG A 606 -20.46 -6.47 25.20
C ARG A 606 -19.91 -5.55 26.30
N ARG A 607 -20.57 -5.56 27.47
CA ARG A 607 -20.17 -4.76 28.63
C ARG A 607 -18.79 -5.13 29.11
#